data_AF-A0A382KCD0-F1
#
_entry.id   AF-A0A382KCD0-F1
#
_cell.length_a   1.000
_cell.length_b   1.000
_cell.length_c   1.000
_cell.angle_alpha   90.00
_cell.angle_beta   90.00
_cell.angle_gamma   90.00
#
_symmetry.space_group_name_H-M   'P 1'
#
loop_
_entity.id
_entity.type
_entity.pdbx_description
1 polymer ?
#
loop_
_entity_poly.entity_id
_entity_poly.type
_entity_poly.pdbx_seq_one_letter_code
_entity_poly.pdbx_strand_id
1 'polypeptide(L)'
;VVKKLYKLFEEKYSGALRVLLVLTTLGTLLLAAYMSIDGLIKTRAIADKEDQVNAVAFSVVEDLLFQEQIETLEEKEVKEEKKEEEKVPEKIKAIHASMAKHFKDETANKEQFEEFLKPITLQGILELMKDGMWMIGNNSAGWQVDIPEDNEWNCAEGQTKPALTQTFAQDGIPTSITTGDLWVDTNDSDKLYRAESAGADQITWGGWVALPLSAQIGDQYSQLIDHMVSFWKSAEKGTDTNSSKFNMTVDFNGRLGQVIAANDLLLCSFHGSLDELDEINAK
;
A
#
# COMPACT_ATOMS: atom_id res chain seq x y z
N VAL A 1 74.57 -31.72 17.38
CA VAL A 1 74.07 -30.32 17.47
C VAL A 1 72.87 -30.09 16.55
N VAL A 2 72.98 -30.36 15.25
CA VAL A 2 71.91 -30.19 14.24
C VAL A 2 70.59 -30.91 14.60
N LYS A 3 70.64 -32.17 15.05
CA LYS A 3 69.45 -32.96 15.44
C LYS A 3 68.68 -32.40 16.65
N LYS A 4 69.37 -31.73 17.59
CA LYS A 4 68.75 -31.06 18.74
C LYS A 4 68.09 -29.73 18.33
N LEU A 5 68.72 -28.99 17.43
CA LEU A 5 68.17 -27.75 16.88
C LEU A 5 66.90 -28.01 16.06
N TYR A 6 66.89 -29.06 15.25
CA TYR A 6 65.71 -29.45 14.46
C TYR A 6 64.53 -29.83 15.36
N LYS A 7 64.78 -30.63 16.41
CA LYS A 7 63.73 -31.04 17.35
C LYS A 7 63.16 -29.85 18.16
N LEU A 8 64.01 -28.90 18.55
CA LEU A 8 63.57 -27.65 19.20
C LEU A 8 62.79 -26.74 18.27
N PHE A 9 63.16 -26.68 16.99
CA PHE A 9 62.42 -25.93 15.97
C PHE A 9 61.04 -26.57 15.73
N GLU A 10 61.00 -27.89 15.56
CA GLU A 10 59.77 -28.64 15.31
C GLU A 10 58.80 -28.64 16.50
N GLU A 11 59.28 -28.72 17.74
CA GLU A 11 58.40 -28.69 18.93
C GLU A 11 57.91 -27.26 19.25
N LYS A 12 58.77 -26.24 19.12
CA LYS A 12 58.46 -24.88 19.59
C LYS A 12 57.83 -23.98 18.52
N TYR A 13 58.27 -24.06 17.26
CA TYR A 13 57.68 -23.29 16.16
C TYR A 13 56.39 -23.93 15.63
N SER A 14 56.27 -25.28 15.60
CA SER A 14 55.03 -25.94 15.16
C SER A 14 53.86 -25.64 16.10
N GLY A 15 54.10 -25.64 17.41
CA GLY A 15 53.07 -25.27 18.40
C GLY A 15 52.63 -23.82 18.26
N ALA A 16 53.58 -22.88 18.22
CA ALA A 16 53.28 -21.45 18.07
C ALA A 16 52.59 -21.13 16.73
N LEU A 17 53.01 -21.75 15.63
CA LEU A 17 52.42 -21.56 14.32
C LEU A 17 50.99 -22.12 14.25
N ARG A 18 50.73 -23.27 14.88
CA ARG A 18 49.37 -23.83 15.00
C ARG A 18 48.45 -22.92 15.82
N VAL A 19 48.94 -22.38 16.94
CA VAL A 19 48.18 -21.43 17.76
C VAL A 19 47.89 -20.15 16.97
N LEU A 20 48.88 -19.61 16.25
CA LEU A 20 48.69 -18.43 15.39
C LEU A 20 47.65 -18.71 14.30
N LEU A 21 47.72 -19.87 13.64
CA LEU A 21 46.79 -20.25 12.58
C LEU A 21 45.36 -20.38 13.12
N VAL A 22 45.17 -21.02 14.28
CA VAL A 22 43.87 -21.11 14.95
C VAL A 22 43.33 -19.71 15.29
N LEU A 23 44.15 -18.83 15.86
CA LEU A 23 43.75 -17.45 16.18
C LEU A 23 43.36 -16.66 14.93
N THR A 24 44.10 -16.81 13.82
CA THR A 24 43.75 -16.15 12.56
C THR A 24 42.44 -16.68 11.99
N THR A 25 42.22 -18.00 11.98
CA THR A 25 40.97 -18.59 11.50
C THR A 25 39.77 -18.19 12.36
N LEU A 26 39.96 -18.10 13.69
CA LEU A 26 38.92 -17.64 14.59
C LEU A 26 38.62 -16.15 14.37
N GLY A 27 39.64 -15.32 14.17
CA GLY A 27 39.48 -13.92 13.82
C GLY A 27 38.70 -13.72 12.52
N THR A 28 39.01 -14.50 11.47
CA THR A 28 38.26 -14.44 10.21
C THR A 28 36.81 -14.93 10.35
N LEU A 29 36.57 -15.97 11.17
CA LEU A 29 35.22 -16.47 11.44
C LEU A 29 34.39 -15.46 12.24
N LEU A 30 34.98 -14.80 13.23
CA LEU A 30 34.33 -13.75 14.01
C LEU A 30 34.02 -12.51 13.15
N LEU A 31 34.94 -12.12 12.26
CA LEU A 31 34.71 -11.03 11.33
C LEU A 31 33.60 -11.36 10.32
N ALA A 32 33.58 -12.58 9.77
CA ALA A 32 32.52 -13.04 8.89
C ALA A 32 31.16 -13.11 9.61
N ALA A 33 31.12 -13.60 10.84
CA ALA A 33 29.91 -13.60 11.67
C ALA A 33 29.43 -12.17 11.96
N TYR A 34 30.34 -11.25 12.28
CA TYR A 34 30.01 -9.85 12.49
C TYR A 34 29.42 -9.20 11.23
N MET A 35 30.06 -9.37 10.07
CA MET A 35 29.54 -8.82 8.80
C MET A 35 28.20 -9.46 8.41
N SER A 36 27.99 -10.75 8.70
CA SER A 36 26.71 -11.42 8.46
C SER A 36 25.60 -10.90 9.36
N ILE A 37 25.89 -10.65 10.65
CA ILE A 37 24.91 -10.09 11.60
C ILE A 37 24.62 -8.62 11.26
N ASP A 38 25.64 -7.82 10.94
CA ASP A 38 25.48 -6.42 10.51
C ASP A 38 24.66 -6.32 9.22
N GLY A 39 24.93 -7.21 8.25
CA GLY A 39 24.11 -7.36 7.05
C GLY A 39 22.66 -7.69 7.38
N LEU A 40 22.42 -8.71 8.23
CA LEU A 40 21.07 -9.09 8.67
C LEU A 40 20.33 -7.96 9.39
N ILE A 41 21.00 -7.22 10.26
CA ILE A 41 20.41 -6.08 10.99
C ILE A 41 20.06 -4.95 10.03
N LYS A 42 20.95 -4.63 9.08
CA LYS A 42 20.69 -3.61 8.05
C LYS A 42 19.56 -4.04 7.13
N THR A 43 19.52 -5.28 6.66
CA THR A 43 18.42 -5.81 5.86
C THR A 43 17.09 -5.77 6.62
N ARG A 44 17.09 -6.11 7.92
CA ARG A 44 15.88 -5.95 8.75
C ARG A 44 15.44 -4.51 8.91
N ALA A 45 16.37 -3.58 9.13
CA ALA A 45 16.07 -2.17 9.29
C ALA A 45 15.64 -1.49 7.98
N ILE A 46 16.06 -2.02 6.83
CA ILE A 46 15.60 -1.62 5.50
C ILE A 46 14.19 -2.17 5.26
N ALA A 47 13.95 -3.46 5.52
CA ALA A 47 12.62 -4.07 5.42
C ALA A 47 11.58 -3.38 6.34
N ASP A 48 11.98 -2.95 7.55
CA ASP A 48 11.11 -2.23 8.50
C ASP A 48 10.74 -0.81 8.02
N LYS A 49 11.48 -0.26 7.04
CA LYS A 49 11.19 1.04 6.40
C LYS A 49 10.46 0.89 5.07
N GLU A 50 10.76 -0.13 4.28
CA GLU A 50 10.17 -0.39 2.96
C GLU A 50 8.64 -0.55 2.97
N ASP A 51 8.03 -0.84 4.13
CA ASP A 51 6.59 -1.12 4.25
C ASP A 51 5.78 -0.02 4.96
N GLN A 52 6.39 1.07 5.43
CA GLN A 52 5.67 2.14 6.15
C GLN A 52 5.09 3.18 5.19
N VAL A 53 4.05 2.78 4.44
CA VAL A 53 3.23 3.73 3.67
C VAL A 53 2.07 4.20 4.54
N ASN A 54 1.89 5.51 4.63
CA ASN A 54 0.75 6.11 5.30
C ASN A 54 -0.22 6.72 4.30
N ALA A 55 -1.48 6.82 4.68
CA ALA A 55 -2.47 7.63 4.00
C ALA A 55 -3.03 8.67 4.97
N VAL A 56 -3.57 9.75 4.43
CA VAL A 56 -4.19 10.83 5.20
C VAL A 56 -5.24 10.27 6.17
N ALA A 57 -5.20 10.76 7.40
CA ALA A 57 -6.22 10.45 8.39
C ALA A 57 -7.54 11.12 8.02
N PHE A 58 -8.64 10.41 8.27
CA PHE A 58 -9.98 10.91 8.02
C PHE A 58 -10.22 12.33 8.56
N SER A 59 -9.78 12.60 9.79
CA SER A 59 -9.95 13.91 10.44
C SER A 59 -9.28 15.07 9.68
N VAL A 60 -8.17 14.82 8.99
CA VAL A 60 -7.47 15.87 8.23
C VAL A 60 -8.22 16.17 6.93
N VAL A 61 -8.73 15.13 6.25
CA VAL A 61 -9.61 15.31 5.08
C VAL A 61 -10.93 15.97 5.48
N GLU A 62 -11.47 15.59 6.63
CA GLU A 62 -12.66 16.21 7.21
C GLU A 62 -12.43 17.72 7.44
N ASP A 63 -11.33 18.09 8.10
CA ASP A 63 -10.99 19.49 8.34
C ASP A 63 -10.80 20.28 7.03
N LEU A 64 -10.18 19.66 6.01
CA LEU A 64 -9.94 20.29 4.70
C LEU A 64 -11.22 20.48 3.87
N LEU A 65 -12.09 19.46 3.81
CA LEU A 65 -13.29 19.48 2.97
C LEU A 65 -14.49 20.17 3.63
N PHE A 66 -14.50 20.30 4.96
CA PHE A 66 -15.69 20.70 5.73
C PHE A 66 -15.45 21.85 6.72
N GLN A 67 -14.51 22.76 6.40
CA GLN A 67 -14.32 24.01 7.15
C GLN A 67 -15.59 24.87 7.28
N GLU A 68 -16.63 24.63 6.48
CA GLU A 68 -17.96 25.20 6.70
C GLU A 68 -18.99 24.12 7.08
N GLN A 69 -19.60 24.34 8.26
CA GLN A 69 -20.91 23.85 8.72
C GLN A 69 -20.93 22.56 9.56
N ILE A 70 -21.46 22.71 10.78
CA ILE A 70 -21.59 21.76 11.91
C ILE A 70 -23.08 21.47 12.21
N GLU A 71 -23.37 20.28 12.77
CA GLU A 71 -24.58 19.84 13.53
C GLU A 71 -25.80 19.31 12.73
N THR A 72 -26.58 18.26 13.07
CA THR A 72 -26.58 17.16 14.08
C THR A 72 -27.83 16.24 13.89
N LEU A 73 -27.78 15.01 14.46
CA LEU A 73 -28.79 14.13 15.13
C LEU A 73 -29.70 13.09 14.39
N GLU A 74 -29.31 11.83 14.58
CA GLU A 74 -29.97 10.56 14.98
C GLU A 74 -30.95 9.70 14.11
N GLU A 75 -30.43 8.49 13.75
CA GLU A 75 -30.93 7.09 13.68
C GLU A 75 -32.23 6.65 12.96
N LYS A 76 -32.11 5.62 12.07
CA LYS A 76 -32.76 4.28 12.17
C LYS A 76 -32.46 3.31 10.99
N GLU A 77 -32.37 2.02 11.32
CA GLU A 77 -32.16 0.85 10.42
C GLU A 77 -33.42 0.42 9.63
N VAL A 78 -33.23 -0.31 8.51
CA VAL A 78 -33.76 -1.67 8.23
C VAL A 78 -33.34 -2.14 6.81
N LYS A 79 -33.30 -3.48 6.66
CA LYS A 79 -32.73 -4.38 5.63
C LYS A 79 -33.53 -4.50 4.32
N GLU A 80 -32.86 -4.94 3.24
CA GLU A 80 -33.31 -5.88 2.16
C GLU A 80 -32.23 -5.90 1.04
N GLU A 81 -32.13 -6.78 0.04
CA GLU A 81 -32.37 -8.21 -0.17
C GLU A 81 -31.35 -8.66 -1.27
N LYS A 82 -30.96 -9.94 -1.31
CA LYS A 82 -29.85 -10.44 -2.13
C LYS A 82 -30.13 -10.41 -3.65
N LYS A 83 -29.17 -9.92 -4.45
CA LYS A 83 -28.97 -10.30 -5.87
C LYS A 83 -27.57 -10.92 -6.06
N GLU A 84 -27.49 -11.84 -7.02
CA GLU A 84 -26.42 -12.82 -7.26
C GLU A 84 -25.01 -12.22 -7.28
N GLU A 85 -24.08 -12.90 -6.59
CA GLU A 85 -22.70 -12.47 -6.39
C GLU A 85 -21.83 -12.73 -7.64
N GLU A 86 -21.44 -11.65 -8.32
CA GLU A 86 -20.09 -11.57 -8.88
C GLU A 86 -19.10 -11.66 -7.71
N LYS A 87 -17.95 -12.35 -7.90
CA LYS A 87 -16.92 -12.54 -6.86
C LYS A 87 -16.18 -11.23 -6.58
N VAL A 88 -16.89 -10.25 -6.03
CA VAL A 88 -16.32 -8.99 -5.56
C VAL A 88 -15.61 -9.24 -4.23
N PRO A 89 -14.35 -8.82 -4.08
CA PRO A 89 -13.63 -8.93 -2.81
C PRO A 89 -14.41 -8.33 -1.63
N GLU A 90 -14.44 -9.05 -0.50
CA GLU A 90 -15.15 -8.62 0.72
C GLU A 90 -14.70 -7.24 1.24
N LYS A 91 -13.43 -6.88 1.02
CA LYS A 91 -12.91 -5.54 1.36
C LYS A 91 -13.61 -4.43 0.57
N ILE A 92 -13.91 -4.63 -0.72
CA ILE A 92 -14.61 -3.65 -1.57
C ILE A 92 -16.07 -3.53 -1.14
N LYS A 93 -16.73 -4.65 -0.80
CA LYS A 93 -18.09 -4.62 -0.23
C LYS A 93 -18.12 -3.83 1.09
N ALA A 94 -17.09 -3.95 1.92
CA ALA A 94 -16.97 -3.20 3.17
C ALA A 94 -16.85 -1.68 2.93
N ILE A 95 -16.04 -1.24 1.96
CA ILE A 95 -15.94 0.18 1.57
C ILE A 95 -17.31 0.71 1.14
N HIS A 96 -17.97 0.00 0.22
CA HIS A 96 -19.31 0.38 -0.27
C HIS A 96 -20.32 0.50 0.88
N ALA A 97 -20.36 -0.50 1.78
CA ALA A 97 -21.26 -0.49 2.93
C ALA A 97 -20.99 0.66 3.90
N SER A 98 -19.72 1.01 4.15
CA SER A 98 -19.37 2.15 4.99
C SER A 98 -19.80 3.47 4.36
N MET A 99 -19.52 3.69 3.07
CA MET A 99 -19.93 4.90 2.35
C MET A 99 -21.46 5.06 2.27
N ALA A 100 -22.21 3.97 2.07
CA ALA A 100 -23.68 4.01 2.00
C ALA A 100 -24.34 4.50 3.31
N LYS A 101 -23.70 4.30 4.48
CA LYS A 101 -24.19 4.83 5.77
C LYS A 101 -24.22 6.35 5.81
N HIS A 102 -23.47 6.98 4.92
CA HIS A 102 -23.45 8.42 4.76
C HIS A 102 -24.51 8.90 3.79
N PHE A 103 -25.55 8.14 3.43
CA PHE A 103 -26.67 8.63 2.63
C PHE A 103 -27.96 8.44 3.45
N LYS A 104 -28.77 9.50 3.57
CA LYS A 104 -30.15 9.45 4.10
C LYS A 104 -31.11 9.24 2.92
N ASP A 105 -32.43 9.13 3.13
CA ASP A 105 -33.44 8.96 2.05
C ASP A 105 -34.34 10.18 1.82
N GLU A 106 -34.20 11.24 2.62
CA GLU A 106 -35.06 12.43 2.54
C GLU A 106 -34.54 13.50 1.55
N THR A 107 -33.24 13.54 1.26
CA THR A 107 -32.59 14.65 0.53
C THR A 107 -31.47 14.13 -0.39
N ALA A 108 -30.44 13.51 0.17
CA ALA A 108 -29.71 12.42 -0.49
C ALA A 108 -30.59 11.15 -0.42
N ASN A 109 -30.36 10.14 -1.25
CA ASN A 109 -30.98 8.81 -1.09
C ASN A 109 -29.98 7.67 -1.35
N LYS A 110 -30.17 6.56 -0.63
CA LYS A 110 -29.28 5.40 -0.72
C LYS A 110 -29.46 4.66 -2.03
N GLU A 111 -30.65 4.63 -2.59
CA GLU A 111 -30.90 3.91 -3.84
C GLU A 111 -30.12 4.51 -5.01
N GLN A 112 -30.04 5.84 -5.12
CA GLN A 112 -29.21 6.52 -6.11
C GLN A 112 -27.72 6.28 -5.87
N PHE A 113 -27.30 6.20 -4.60
CA PHE A 113 -25.91 5.87 -4.26
C PHE A 113 -25.58 4.43 -4.67
N GLU A 114 -26.43 3.48 -4.28
CA GLU A 114 -26.32 2.07 -4.64
C GLU A 114 -26.37 1.89 -6.15
N GLU A 115 -27.13 2.72 -6.87
CA GLU A 115 -27.17 2.68 -8.33
C GLU A 115 -25.84 3.15 -8.94
N PHE A 116 -25.30 4.26 -8.45
CA PHE A 116 -24.13 4.92 -9.00
C PHE A 116 -22.81 4.22 -8.60
N LEU A 117 -22.59 3.96 -7.31
CA LEU A 117 -21.40 3.32 -6.76
C LEU A 117 -21.62 1.84 -6.44
N LYS A 118 -22.36 1.12 -7.28
CA LYS A 118 -22.45 -0.36 -7.19
C LYS A 118 -21.07 -0.96 -6.93
N PRO A 119 -20.95 -2.07 -6.19
CA PRO A 119 -19.66 -2.70 -5.92
C PRO A 119 -18.79 -2.93 -7.17
N ILE A 120 -19.42 -3.22 -8.31
CA ILE A 120 -18.74 -3.37 -9.62
C ILE A 120 -18.19 -2.03 -10.12
N THR A 121 -18.97 -0.96 -10.05
CA THR A 121 -18.51 0.39 -10.44
C THR A 121 -17.39 0.85 -9.52
N LEU A 122 -17.54 0.66 -8.21
CA LEU A 122 -16.49 0.96 -7.23
C LEU A 122 -15.23 0.15 -7.48
N GLN A 123 -15.36 -1.15 -7.77
CA GLN A 123 -14.24 -1.98 -8.17
C GLN A 123 -13.56 -1.44 -9.44
N GLY A 124 -14.32 -1.06 -10.46
CA GLY A 124 -13.77 -0.45 -11.68
C GLY A 124 -13.04 0.87 -11.42
N ILE A 125 -13.55 1.70 -10.50
CA ILE A 125 -12.86 2.93 -10.07
C ILE A 125 -11.52 2.60 -9.39
N LEU A 126 -11.52 1.63 -8.47
CA LEU A 126 -10.31 1.19 -7.77
C LEU A 126 -9.30 0.56 -8.74
N GLU A 127 -9.76 -0.15 -9.77
CA GLU A 127 -8.92 -0.68 -10.84
C GLU A 127 -8.31 0.44 -11.69
N LEU A 128 -9.06 1.52 -11.97
CA LEU A 128 -8.50 2.70 -12.62
C LEU A 128 -7.45 3.40 -11.74
N MET A 129 -7.65 3.49 -10.43
CA MET A 129 -6.66 4.04 -9.50
C MET A 129 -5.39 3.19 -9.47
N LYS A 130 -5.57 1.86 -9.39
CA LYS A 130 -4.51 0.86 -9.44
C LYS A 130 -3.65 0.98 -10.69
N ASP A 131 -4.29 1.18 -11.84
CA ASP A 131 -3.59 1.29 -13.13
C ASP A 131 -3.05 2.70 -13.43
N GLY A 132 -3.20 3.65 -12.50
CA GLY A 132 -2.78 5.04 -12.70
C GLY A 132 -3.59 5.77 -13.78
N MET A 133 -4.77 5.25 -14.11
CA MET A 133 -5.69 5.76 -15.13
C MET A 133 -6.81 6.61 -14.52
N TRP A 134 -6.90 6.67 -13.20
CA TRP A 134 -7.82 7.54 -12.50
C TRP A 134 -7.36 9.00 -12.56
N MET A 135 -8.25 9.87 -13.03
CA MET A 135 -8.03 11.32 -12.97
C MET A 135 -8.58 11.84 -11.64
N ILE A 136 -7.78 12.62 -10.92
CA ILE A 136 -8.22 13.35 -9.73
C ILE A 136 -9.30 14.34 -10.13
N GLY A 137 -10.37 14.39 -9.35
CA GLY A 137 -11.56 15.15 -9.71
C GLY A 137 -12.21 14.66 -10.99
N ASN A 138 -12.07 13.37 -11.35
CA ASN A 138 -12.80 12.77 -12.48
C ASN A 138 -14.31 12.88 -12.23
N ASN A 139 -14.82 14.02 -12.66
CA ASN A 139 -16.14 14.51 -12.37
C ASN A 139 -17.11 13.83 -13.33
N SER A 140 -17.43 12.57 -13.04
CA SER A 140 -18.42 11.80 -13.80
C SER A 140 -19.82 12.42 -13.75
N ALA A 141 -20.01 13.55 -13.07
CA ALA A 141 -21.32 14.15 -12.89
C ALA A 141 -21.40 15.69 -12.86
N GLY A 142 -20.34 16.46 -13.16
CA GLY A 142 -20.45 17.92 -13.30
C GLY A 142 -20.82 18.67 -12.01
N TRP A 143 -20.47 18.12 -10.85
CA TRP A 143 -20.72 18.72 -9.54
C TRP A 143 -19.37 19.11 -8.94
N GLN A 144 -19.11 20.42 -8.80
CA GLN A 144 -17.85 20.90 -8.24
C GLN A 144 -17.86 20.74 -6.71
N VAL A 145 -17.07 19.79 -6.22
CA VAL A 145 -16.43 19.92 -4.91
C VAL A 145 -14.98 20.21 -5.22
N ASP A 146 -14.62 21.49 -5.15
CA ASP A 146 -13.27 21.92 -5.42
C ASP A 146 -12.35 21.38 -4.31
N ILE A 147 -11.38 20.55 -4.71
CA ILE A 147 -10.29 20.16 -3.81
C ILE A 147 -9.47 21.43 -3.56
N PRO A 148 -9.25 21.86 -2.30
CA PRO A 148 -8.49 23.06 -2.02
C PRO A 148 -7.12 23.02 -2.71
N GLU A 149 -6.79 24.07 -3.50
CA GLU A 149 -5.54 24.14 -4.27
C GLU A 149 -4.30 24.14 -3.36
N ASP A 150 -4.46 24.50 -2.07
CA ASP A 150 -3.42 24.60 -1.05
C ASP A 150 -3.37 23.40 -0.09
N ASN A 151 -3.57 22.17 -0.60
CA ASN A 151 -3.41 20.96 0.20
C ASN A 151 -1.96 20.43 0.24
N GLU A 152 -1.62 19.74 1.34
CA GLU A 152 -0.27 19.24 1.61
C GLU A 152 0.24 18.19 0.61
N TRP A 153 -0.65 17.55 -0.16
CA TRP A 153 -0.32 16.46 -1.09
C TRP A 153 -0.31 16.89 -2.55
N ASN A 154 -0.38 18.21 -2.82
CA ASN A 154 -0.45 18.78 -4.17
C ASN A 154 -1.51 18.08 -5.04
N CYS A 155 -2.65 17.73 -4.40
CA CYS A 155 -3.76 17.04 -5.03
C CYS A 155 -4.59 18.07 -5.81
N ALA A 156 -4.61 17.97 -7.14
CA ALA A 156 -5.36 18.91 -7.97
C ALA A 156 -6.17 18.19 -9.05
N GLU A 157 -7.29 18.79 -9.43
CA GLU A 157 -8.16 18.28 -10.48
C GLU A 157 -7.40 18.09 -11.80
N GLY A 158 -7.72 17.01 -12.52
CA GLY A 158 -7.12 16.66 -13.80
C GLY A 158 -5.73 16.01 -13.71
N GLN A 159 -5.15 15.88 -12.51
CA GLN A 159 -3.94 15.09 -12.31
C GLN A 159 -4.23 13.60 -12.39
N THR A 160 -3.25 12.80 -12.81
CA THR A 160 -3.24 11.35 -12.56
C THR A 160 -2.12 11.02 -11.59
N LYS A 161 -2.25 9.91 -10.87
CA LYS A 161 -1.17 9.35 -10.05
C LYS A 161 -0.57 8.11 -10.72
N PRO A 162 0.71 7.77 -10.49
CA PRO A 162 1.33 6.58 -11.05
C PRO A 162 0.55 5.28 -10.76
N ALA A 163 0.79 4.24 -11.57
CA ALA A 163 0.23 2.92 -11.31
C ALA A 163 0.84 2.30 -10.04
N LEU A 164 0.00 1.65 -9.25
CA LEU A 164 0.39 0.99 -8.01
C LEU A 164 0.99 -0.38 -8.27
N THR A 165 2.03 -0.73 -7.51
CA THR A 165 2.61 -2.08 -7.54
C THR A 165 1.61 -3.11 -7.02
N GLN A 166 1.63 -4.28 -7.66
CA GLN A 166 0.69 -5.37 -7.44
C GLN A 166 1.41 -6.69 -7.22
N THR A 167 0.76 -7.63 -6.54
CA THR A 167 1.21 -9.04 -6.48
C THR A 167 0.36 -9.91 -7.39
N PHE A 168 1.00 -10.53 -8.37
CA PHE A 168 0.44 -11.62 -9.17
C PHE A 168 0.75 -12.96 -8.49
N ALA A 169 -0.22 -13.86 -8.37
CA ALA A 169 -0.01 -15.21 -7.87
C ALA A 169 -0.56 -16.22 -8.87
N GLN A 170 0.33 -16.80 -9.67
CA GLN A 170 -0.03 -17.68 -10.79
C GLN A 170 1.16 -18.48 -11.32
N ASP A 171 0.87 -19.56 -12.05
CA ASP A 171 1.84 -20.48 -12.65
C ASP A 171 2.62 -19.88 -13.83
N GLY A 172 1.96 -19.05 -14.64
CA GLY A 172 2.55 -18.47 -15.86
C GLY A 172 3.17 -17.11 -15.57
N ILE A 173 4.25 -16.77 -16.28
CA ILE A 173 4.87 -15.43 -16.18
C ILE A 173 3.82 -14.37 -16.55
N PRO A 174 3.45 -13.46 -15.64
CA PRO A 174 2.53 -12.37 -15.94
C PRO A 174 3.24 -11.25 -16.73
N THR A 175 2.46 -10.39 -17.38
CA THR A 175 2.98 -9.11 -17.88
C THR A 175 2.87 -8.08 -16.75
N SER A 176 3.99 -7.49 -16.32
CA SER A 176 3.96 -6.44 -15.30
C SER A 176 3.23 -5.19 -15.82
N ILE A 177 2.54 -4.51 -14.91
CA ILE A 177 1.84 -3.25 -15.16
C ILE A 177 2.78 -2.08 -14.84
N THR A 178 3.54 -2.18 -13.75
CA THR A 178 4.49 -1.15 -13.34
C THR A 178 5.81 -1.76 -12.86
N THR A 179 6.82 -0.90 -12.71
CA THR A 179 8.09 -1.30 -12.10
C THR A 179 7.87 -1.59 -10.63
N GLY A 180 8.42 -2.69 -10.13
CA GLY A 180 8.25 -3.11 -8.73
C GLY A 180 7.06 -4.01 -8.46
N ASP A 181 6.25 -4.32 -9.47
CA ASP A 181 5.27 -5.41 -9.40
C ASP A 181 5.93 -6.72 -8.95
N LEU A 182 5.14 -7.57 -8.31
CA LEU A 182 5.59 -8.80 -7.69
C LEU A 182 4.88 -9.98 -8.31
N TRP A 183 5.58 -11.09 -8.44
CA TRP A 183 4.97 -12.32 -8.92
C TRP A 183 5.39 -13.49 -8.05
N VAL A 184 4.40 -14.19 -7.50
CA VAL A 184 4.54 -15.49 -6.83
C VAL A 184 4.26 -16.57 -7.85
N ASP A 185 5.30 -17.33 -8.20
CA ASP A 185 5.22 -18.50 -9.07
C ASP A 185 4.65 -19.69 -8.28
N THR A 186 3.35 -19.90 -8.42
CA THR A 186 2.58 -20.87 -7.62
C THR A 186 2.90 -22.34 -7.93
N ASN A 187 3.64 -22.62 -9.01
CA ASN A 187 4.08 -23.98 -9.34
C ASN A 187 5.58 -24.22 -9.14
N ASP A 188 6.34 -23.19 -8.74
CA ASP A 188 7.78 -23.26 -8.44
C ASP A 188 8.09 -22.90 -6.98
N SER A 189 7.41 -23.59 -6.06
CA SER A 189 7.59 -23.42 -4.60
C SER A 189 7.36 -21.99 -4.11
N ASP A 190 6.38 -21.30 -4.69
CA ASP A 190 6.02 -19.90 -4.39
C ASP A 190 7.23 -18.94 -4.51
N LYS A 191 8.11 -19.21 -5.49
CA LYS A 191 9.23 -18.30 -5.78
C LYS A 191 8.71 -16.91 -6.11
N LEU A 192 9.32 -15.93 -5.46
CA LEU A 192 8.96 -14.53 -5.58
C LEU A 192 9.86 -13.82 -6.57
N TYR A 193 9.26 -13.03 -7.45
CA TYR A 193 9.92 -12.19 -8.44
C TYR A 193 9.46 -10.74 -8.29
N ARG A 194 10.31 -9.80 -8.70
CA ARG A 194 10.00 -8.37 -8.83
C ARG A 194 10.27 -7.91 -10.25
N ALA A 195 9.37 -7.11 -10.82
CA ALA A 195 9.54 -6.52 -12.13
C ALA A 195 10.52 -5.34 -12.07
N GLU A 196 11.52 -5.33 -12.95
CA GLU A 196 12.44 -4.20 -13.13
C GLU A 196 11.93 -3.14 -14.12
N SER A 197 10.85 -3.43 -14.85
CA SER A 197 10.19 -2.49 -15.76
C SER A 197 8.69 -2.76 -15.84
N ALA A 198 7.91 -1.77 -16.29
CA ALA A 198 6.55 -1.98 -16.78
C ALA A 198 6.57 -2.82 -18.07
N GLY A 199 5.56 -3.67 -18.27
CA GLY A 199 5.44 -4.53 -19.46
C GLY A 199 6.38 -5.74 -19.50
N ALA A 200 7.07 -6.06 -18.40
CA ALA A 200 7.96 -7.22 -18.31
C ALA A 200 7.14 -8.52 -18.45
N ASP A 201 7.49 -9.36 -19.40
CA ASP A 201 6.82 -10.63 -19.71
C ASP A 201 7.77 -11.84 -19.69
N GLN A 202 9.03 -11.62 -19.28
CA GLN A 202 10.10 -12.60 -19.29
C GLN A 202 10.99 -12.47 -18.05
N ILE A 203 11.55 -13.61 -17.61
CA ILE A 203 12.57 -13.66 -16.55
C ILE A 203 13.94 -13.33 -17.18
N THR A 204 14.38 -12.09 -17.03
CA THR A 204 15.64 -11.58 -17.60
C THR A 204 16.08 -10.32 -16.85
N TRP A 205 17.32 -9.90 -17.06
CA TRP A 205 17.76 -8.56 -16.64
C TRP A 205 16.93 -7.49 -17.34
N GLY A 206 16.41 -6.52 -16.59
CA GLY A 206 15.42 -5.55 -17.06
C GLY A 206 13.99 -6.11 -17.19
N GLY A 207 13.74 -7.35 -16.72
CA GLY A 207 12.44 -8.01 -16.72
C GLY A 207 12.03 -8.47 -15.32
N TRP A 208 11.50 -9.68 -15.16
CA TRP A 208 11.27 -10.28 -13.85
C TRP A 208 12.57 -10.80 -13.22
N VAL A 209 12.88 -10.35 -12.00
CA VAL A 209 14.07 -10.76 -11.24
C VAL A 209 13.67 -11.43 -9.93
N ALA A 210 14.26 -12.58 -9.63
CA ALA A 210 13.95 -13.36 -8.43
C ALA A 210 14.38 -12.62 -7.15
N LEU A 211 13.50 -12.60 -6.15
CA LEU A 211 13.75 -12.07 -4.83
C LEU A 211 14.11 -13.19 -3.83
N PRO A 212 14.88 -12.89 -2.77
CA PRO A 212 15.08 -13.82 -1.68
C PRO A 212 13.77 -14.06 -0.91
N LEU A 213 13.56 -15.30 -0.44
CA LEU A 213 12.36 -15.78 0.28
C LEU A 213 11.96 -14.96 1.53
N SER A 214 12.84 -14.08 2.01
CA SER A 214 12.60 -13.23 3.19
C SER A 214 12.01 -11.85 2.88
N ALA A 215 11.76 -11.51 1.61
CA ALA A 215 11.05 -10.29 1.27
C ALA A 215 9.57 -10.45 1.62
N GLN A 216 9.15 -9.84 2.73
CA GLN A 216 7.74 -9.56 2.96
C GLN A 216 7.39 -8.34 2.11
N ILE A 217 6.29 -8.41 1.38
CA ILE A 217 5.90 -7.32 0.50
C ILE A 217 4.38 -7.17 0.55
N GLY A 218 3.92 -6.03 1.05
CA GLY A 218 2.55 -5.60 0.84
C GLY A 218 2.48 -4.94 -0.53
N ASP A 219 1.66 -5.44 -1.45
CA ASP A 219 1.44 -4.71 -2.69
C ASP A 219 0.73 -3.37 -2.42
N GLN A 220 1.16 -2.30 -3.09
CA GLN A 220 0.65 -0.95 -2.85
C GLN A 220 -0.87 -0.86 -3.03
N TYR A 221 -1.44 -1.66 -3.95
CA TYR A 221 -2.87 -1.70 -4.16
C TYR A 221 -3.63 -2.27 -2.94
N SER A 222 -3.19 -3.39 -2.37
CA SER A 222 -3.76 -3.95 -1.14
C SER A 222 -3.65 -2.98 0.03
N GLN A 223 -2.51 -2.29 0.15
CA GLN A 223 -2.31 -1.27 1.19
C GLN A 223 -3.31 -0.12 1.02
N LEU A 224 -3.48 0.42 -0.20
CA LEU A 224 -4.46 1.46 -0.50
C LEU A 224 -5.88 1.02 -0.09
N ILE A 225 -6.29 -0.20 -0.43
CA ILE A 225 -7.61 -0.74 -0.06
C ILE A 225 -7.77 -0.81 1.47
N ASP A 226 -6.73 -1.23 2.20
CA ASP A 226 -6.77 -1.30 3.66
C ASP A 226 -6.84 0.10 4.31
N HIS A 227 -6.14 1.07 3.74
CA HIS A 227 -6.26 2.48 4.13
C HIS A 227 -7.65 3.03 3.84
N MET A 228 -8.24 2.75 2.67
CA MET A 228 -9.61 3.19 2.34
C MET A 228 -10.66 2.56 3.26
N VAL A 229 -10.55 1.27 3.56
CA VAL A 229 -11.44 0.61 4.54
C VAL A 229 -11.33 1.28 5.90
N SER A 230 -10.11 1.59 6.35
CA SER A 230 -9.86 2.21 7.65
C SER A 230 -10.34 3.66 7.70
N PHE A 231 -10.14 4.41 6.62
CA PHE A 231 -10.61 5.76 6.43
C PHE A 231 -12.13 5.84 6.53
N TRP A 232 -12.84 5.02 5.74
CA TRP A 232 -14.30 5.06 5.72
C TRP A 232 -14.93 4.51 7.00
N LYS A 233 -14.31 3.54 7.67
CA LYS A 233 -14.73 3.13 9.03
C LYS A 233 -14.60 4.27 10.04
N SER A 234 -13.56 5.10 9.91
CA SER A 234 -13.38 6.26 10.78
C SER A 234 -14.42 7.34 10.50
N ALA A 235 -14.80 7.50 9.22
CA ALA A 235 -15.84 8.42 8.78
C ALA A 235 -17.22 8.10 9.36
N GLU A 236 -17.53 6.82 9.61
CA GLU A 236 -18.85 6.39 10.15
C GLU A 236 -19.21 7.03 11.50
N LYS A 237 -18.25 7.64 12.21
CA LYS A 237 -18.51 8.33 13.48
C LYS A 237 -19.54 9.45 13.30
N GLY A 238 -20.59 9.42 14.11
CA GLY A 238 -21.68 10.40 14.05
C GLY A 238 -22.65 10.16 12.89
N THR A 239 -22.57 9.03 12.19
CA THR A 239 -23.61 8.64 11.23
C THR A 239 -24.88 8.21 11.93
N ASP A 240 -24.75 7.41 12.97
CA ASP A 240 -25.77 7.08 13.96
C ASP A 240 -26.44 8.35 14.43
N THR A 241 -25.66 9.35 14.78
CA THR A 241 -26.15 10.63 15.26
C THR A 241 -26.30 11.71 14.20
N ASN A 242 -26.46 11.39 12.91
CA ASN A 242 -26.59 12.35 11.78
C ASN A 242 -25.74 13.63 11.88
N SER A 243 -24.57 13.55 12.50
CA SER A 243 -23.68 14.66 12.78
C SER A 243 -22.36 14.51 12.04
N SER A 244 -22.16 13.41 11.29
CA SER A 244 -21.02 13.32 10.37
C SER A 244 -21.16 14.37 9.28
N LYS A 245 -20.04 14.95 8.85
CA LYS A 245 -20.03 16.08 7.92
C LYS A 245 -20.58 15.72 6.54
N PHE A 246 -20.26 14.53 6.02
CA PHE A 246 -20.94 14.01 4.82
C PHE A 246 -22.46 13.91 5.04
N ASN A 247 -22.89 13.49 6.24
CA ASN A 247 -24.32 13.40 6.56
C ASN A 247 -25.05 14.75 6.64
N MET A 248 -24.31 15.86 6.72
CA MET A 248 -24.89 17.18 6.71
C MET A 248 -25.11 17.75 5.30
N THR A 249 -24.35 17.29 4.31
CA THR A 249 -24.52 17.71 2.91
C THR A 249 -25.82 17.17 2.36
N VAL A 250 -26.85 18.01 2.25
CA VAL A 250 -28.21 17.51 2.07
C VAL A 250 -28.48 16.94 0.68
N ASP A 251 -27.87 17.42 -0.40
CA ASP A 251 -28.18 16.91 -1.73
C ASP A 251 -27.31 15.71 -2.12
N PHE A 252 -27.89 14.80 -2.92
CA PHE A 252 -27.22 13.59 -3.38
C PHE A 252 -25.89 13.87 -4.10
N ASN A 253 -25.87 14.87 -4.98
CA ASN A 253 -24.74 15.17 -5.85
C ASN A 253 -23.58 15.81 -5.09
N GLY A 254 -23.84 16.77 -4.22
CA GLY A 254 -22.84 17.39 -3.35
C GLY A 254 -22.22 16.36 -2.42
N ARG A 255 -23.03 15.43 -1.89
CA ARG A 255 -22.52 14.37 -1.03
C ARG A 255 -21.64 13.37 -1.78
N LEU A 256 -22.06 12.95 -2.98
CA LEU A 256 -21.27 12.10 -3.85
C LEU A 256 -19.96 12.79 -4.28
N GLY A 257 -20.01 14.07 -4.60
CA GLY A 257 -18.83 14.88 -4.91
C GLY A 257 -17.82 14.89 -3.76
N GLN A 258 -18.28 15.03 -2.51
CA GLN A 258 -17.41 14.97 -1.34
C GLN A 258 -16.80 13.59 -1.12
N VAL A 259 -17.55 12.51 -1.38
CA VAL A 259 -17.02 11.14 -1.32
C VAL A 259 -15.88 10.95 -2.32
N ILE A 260 -16.08 11.42 -3.55
CA ILE A 260 -15.05 11.34 -4.60
C ILE A 260 -13.83 12.19 -4.21
N ALA A 261 -14.03 13.44 -3.78
CA ALA A 261 -12.96 14.33 -3.34
C ALA A 261 -12.17 13.76 -2.14
N ALA A 262 -12.84 13.10 -1.20
CA ALA A 262 -12.20 12.44 -0.07
C ALA A 262 -11.34 11.25 -0.50
N ASN A 263 -11.83 10.43 -1.44
CA ASN A 263 -11.06 9.34 -2.03
C ASN A 263 -9.85 9.85 -2.83
N ASP A 264 -10.00 10.97 -3.54
CA ASP A 264 -8.92 11.61 -4.28
C ASP A 264 -7.82 12.13 -3.36
N LEU A 265 -8.19 12.83 -2.27
CA LEU A 265 -7.24 13.28 -1.25
C LEU A 265 -6.52 12.10 -0.60
N LEU A 266 -7.24 11.00 -0.34
CA LEU A 266 -6.63 9.77 0.16
C LEU A 266 -5.61 9.21 -0.82
N LEU A 267 -5.97 9.06 -2.10
CA LEU A 267 -5.08 8.57 -3.15
C LEU A 267 -3.84 9.46 -3.31
N CYS A 268 -4.01 10.78 -3.27
CA CYS A 268 -2.93 11.75 -3.34
C CYS A 268 -1.98 11.63 -2.15
N SER A 269 -2.52 11.55 -0.94
CA SER A 269 -1.71 11.41 0.28
C SER A 269 -0.93 10.10 0.35
N PHE A 270 -1.55 9.00 -0.11
CA PHE A 270 -0.91 7.70 -0.21
C PHE A 270 0.28 7.76 -1.16
N HIS A 271 0.12 8.38 -2.34
CA HIS A 271 1.22 8.60 -3.27
C HIS A 271 2.30 9.53 -2.71
N GLY A 272 1.93 10.58 -1.97
CA GLY A 272 2.91 11.43 -1.29
C GLY A 272 3.79 10.62 -0.32
N SER A 273 3.20 9.69 0.43
CA SER A 273 3.95 8.80 1.31
C SER A 273 4.82 7.79 0.54
N LEU A 274 4.40 7.34 -0.64
CA LEU A 274 5.22 6.50 -1.52
C LEU A 274 6.44 7.27 -2.05
N ASP A 275 6.24 8.51 -2.51
CA ASP A 275 7.31 9.37 -3.01
C ASP A 275 8.35 9.64 -1.90
N GLU A 276 7.90 9.95 -0.68
CA GLU A 276 8.78 10.12 0.49
C GLU A 276 9.59 8.87 0.80
N LEU A 277 8.96 7.70 0.71
CA LEU A 277 9.62 6.42 0.95
C LEU A 277 10.68 6.12 -0.12
N ASP A 278 10.37 6.38 -1.39
CA ASP A 278 11.32 6.23 -2.50
C ASP A 278 12.53 7.18 -2.33
N GLU A 279 12.30 8.42 -1.89
CA GLU A 279 13.38 9.36 -1.57
C GLU A 279 14.27 8.89 -0.42
N ILE A 280 13.69 8.23 0.59
CA ILE A 280 14.43 7.65 1.70
C ILE A 280 15.28 6.47 1.21
N ASN A 281 14.71 5.61 0.37
CA ASN A 281 15.38 4.42 -0.15
C ASN A 281 16.47 4.75 -1.19
N ALA A 282 16.40 5.91 -1.85
CA ALA A 282 17.41 6.39 -2.78
C ALA A 282 18.68 6.98 -2.13
N LYS A 283 18.69 7.20 -0.79
CA LYS A 283 19.80 7.80 -0.03
C LYS A 283 20.66 6.77 0.70
#